data_AF-A0A6M3LSE6-F1
#
_entry.id   AF-A0A6M3LSE6-F1
#
_cell.length_a   1.000
_cell.length_b   1.000
_cell.length_c   1.000
_cell.angle_alpha   90.00
_cell.angle_beta   90.00
_cell.angle_gamma   90.00
#
_symmetry.space_group_name_H-M   'P 1'
#
loop_
_entity.id
_entity.type
_entity.pdbx_description
1 polymer ?
#
loop_
_entity_poly.entity_id
_entity_poly.type
_entity_poly.pdbx_seq_one_letter_code
_entity_poly.pdbx_strand_id
1 'polypeptide(L)' 'RKCRAEFAKVLEIEEGLKEIESNSYKFGGINTLYKVNSYVYPDKFCDDIRIECSHGIHFFLTREEAKRF' A
#
# COMPACT_ATOMS: atom_id res chain seq x y z
N ARG A 1 9.86 -10.67 1.12
CA ARG A 1 9.84 -10.28 -0.32
C ARG A 1 9.13 -8.93 -0.46
N LYS A 2 9.62 -8.01 -1.30
CA LYS A 2 8.90 -6.75 -1.58
C LYS A 2 8.03 -6.96 -2.82
N CYS A 3 6.72 -6.93 -2.67
CA CYS A 3 5.78 -7.03 -3.77
C CYS A 3 5.22 -5.65 -4.11
N ARG A 4 4.96 -5.40 -5.39
CA ARG A 4 4.39 -4.16 -5.91
C ARG A 4 3.07 -4.48 -6.59
N ALA A 5 2.02 -3.74 -6.24
CA ALA A 5 0.73 -3.78 -6.92
C ALA A 5 0.39 -2.43 -7.53
N GLU A 6 -0.32 -2.49 -8.65
CA GLU A 6 -0.96 -1.34 -9.32
C GLU A 6 -2.20 -0.85 -8.56
N PHE A 7 -2.87 -1.73 -7.81
CA PHE A 7 -3.98 -1.36 -6.93
C PHE A 7 -4.15 -2.42 -5.83
N ALA A 8 -4.81 -2.04 -4.74
CA ALA A 8 -5.18 -2.96 -3.66
C ALA A 8 -6.67 -2.80 -3.33
N LYS A 9 -7.39 -3.91 -3.22
CA LYS A 9 -8.77 -3.90 -2.72
C LYS A 9 -8.76 -4.07 -1.21
N VAL A 10 -9.34 -3.11 -0.49
CA VAL A 10 -9.46 -3.17 0.96
C VAL A 10 -10.66 -4.04 1.30
N LEU A 11 -10.43 -5.23 1.84
CA LEU A 11 -11.49 -6.13 2.29
C LEU A 11 -11.89 -5.85 3.73
N GLU A 12 -10.91 -5.56 4.58
CA GLU A 12 -11.07 -5.32 6.01
C GLU A 12 -9.93 -4.41 6.49
N ILE A 13 -10.20 -3.61 7.51
CA ILE A 13 -9.21 -2.81 8.24
C ILE A 13 -9.19 -3.34 9.68
N GLU A 14 -8.00 -3.51 10.27
CA GLU A 14 -7.89 -3.90 11.68
C GLU A 14 -8.70 -2.91 12.58
N GLU A 15 -9.16 -3.40 13.73
CA GLU A 15 -10.04 -2.66 14.67
C GLU A 15 -11.48 -2.39 14.19
N GLY A 16 -11.91 -2.99 13.06
CA GLY A 16 -13.27 -2.85 12.56
C GLY A 16 -13.58 -1.45 12.00
N LEU A 17 -12.54 -0.69 11.66
CA LEU A 17 -12.67 0.64 11.07
C LEU A 17 -13.20 0.55 9.64
N LYS A 18 -14.00 1.54 9.24
CA LYS A 18 -14.53 1.64 7.86
C LYS A 18 -13.57 2.38 6.93
N GLU A 19 -12.77 3.27 7.49
CA GLU A 19 -11.75 4.05 6.78
C GLU A 19 -10.57 4.37 7.70
N ILE A 20 -9.37 4.42 7.12
CA ILE A 20 -8.16 4.89 7.79
C ILE A 20 -7.33 5.70 6.80
N GLU A 21 -6.83 6.84 7.25
CA GLU A 21 -5.86 7.63 6.50
C GLU A 21 -4.45 7.24 6.95
N SER A 22 -3.64 6.74 6.02
CA SER A 22 -2.23 6.46 6.29
C SER A 22 -1.37 7.59 5.75
N ASN A 23 -0.71 8.29 6.67
CA ASN A 23 0.32 9.26 6.36
C ASN A 23 1.68 8.56 6.26
N SER A 24 2.04 8.10 5.06
CA SER A 24 3.37 7.56 4.80
C SER A 24 4.35 8.69 4.48
N TYR A 25 4.95 9.28 5.53
CA TYR A 25 5.97 10.33 5.41
C TYR A 25 7.26 9.90 4.68
N LYS A 26 7.50 8.60 4.48
CA LYS A 26 8.75 8.08 3.91
C LYS A 26 8.87 8.16 2.38
N PHE A 27 7.79 8.36 1.63
CA PHE A 27 7.80 8.38 0.16
C PHE A 27 6.97 9.55 -0.41
N GLY A 28 7.17 10.77 0.12
CA GLY A 28 6.61 11.98 -0.51
C GLY A 28 5.17 12.32 -0.12
N GLY A 29 4.74 12.01 1.11
CA GLY A 29 3.56 12.64 1.71
C GLY A 29 2.23 12.29 1.05
N ILE A 30 2.10 11.11 0.45
CA ILE A 30 0.81 10.65 -0.07
C ILE A 30 -0.05 10.21 1.13
N ASN A 31 -1.07 11.02 1.42
CA ASN A 31 -2.21 10.62 2.24
C ASN A 31 -2.97 9.51 1.51
N THR A 32 -2.75 8.27 1.91
CA THR A 32 -3.45 7.13 1.32
C THR A 32 -4.68 6.82 2.16
N LEU A 33 -5.87 7.09 1.62
CA LEU A 33 -7.12 6.73 2.26
C LEU A 33 -7.47 5.28 1.93
N TYR A 34 -7.49 4.43 2.95
CA TYR A 34 -7.96 3.05 2.84
C TYR A 34 -9.41 2.99 3.31
N LYS A 35 -10.32 2.56 2.43
CA LYS A 35 -11.75 2.41 2.74
C LYS A 35 -12.21 1.00 2.45
N VAL A 36 -12.89 0.37 3.41
CA VAL A 36 -13.43 -0.99 3.26
C VAL A 36 -14.30 -1.09 2.00
N ASN A 37 -14.15 -2.18 1.26
CA ASN A 37 -14.76 -2.43 -0.06
C ASN A 37 -14.36 -1.47 -1.18
N SER A 38 -13.32 -0.64 -0.99
CA SER A 38 -12.82 0.27 -2.02
C SER A 38 -11.46 -0.18 -2.56
N TYR A 39 -11.12 0.31 -3.76
CA TYR A 39 -9.83 0.10 -4.38
C TYR A 39 -8.93 1.31 -4.09
N VAL A 40 -7.69 1.04 -3.69
CA VAL A 40 -6.64 2.03 -3.46
C VAL A 40 -5.68 1.98 -4.62
N TYR A 41 -5.37 3.14 -5.19
CA TYR A 41 -4.47 3.30 -6.32
C TYR A 41 -3.26 4.17 -5.90
N PRO A 42 -2.04 3.81 -6.31
CA PRO A 42 -0.87 4.68 -6.15
C PRO A 42 -0.95 5.84 -7.15
N ASP A 43 -0.29 6.96 -6.82
CA ASP A 43 -0.28 8.18 -7.65
C ASP A 43 0.28 7.92 -9.06
N LYS A 44 1.28 7.03 -9.15
CA LYS A 44 1.84 6.52 -10.41
C LYS A 44 2.14 5.04 -10.25
N PHE A 45 2.02 4.29 -11.33
CA PHE A 45 2.50 2.91 -11.43
C PHE A 45 3.58 2.85 -12.49
N CYS A 46 4.73 2.29 -12.15
CA CYS A 46 5.82 2.04 -13.09
C CYS A 46 5.94 0.53 -13.27
N ASP A 47 5.69 0.07 -14.51
CA ASP A 47 5.73 -1.34 -14.88
C ASP A 47 7.17 -1.88 -15.01
N ASP A 48 8.16 -0.99 -15.04
CA ASP A 48 9.56 -1.39 -15.15
C ASP A 48 10.07 -2.02 -13.84
N ILE A 49 10.15 -3.34 -13.85
CA ILE A 49 10.64 -4.18 -12.75
C ILE A 49 12.12 -3.95 -12.43
N ARG A 50 12.88 -3.26 -13.30
CA ARG A 50 14.30 -2.94 -13.09
C ARG A 50 14.50 -1.72 -12.19
N ILE A 51 13.46 -0.91 -11.99
CA ILE A 51 13.52 0.29 -11.15
C ILE A 51 13.12 -0.09 -9.71
N GLU A 52 14.14 -0.34 -8.89
CA GLU A 52 13.95 -0.50 -7.44
C GLU A 52 13.34 0.77 -6.82
N CYS A 53 12.37 0.57 -5.92
CA CYS A 53 11.65 1.66 -5.25
C CYS A 53 10.88 2.63 -6.17
N SER A 54 10.49 2.21 -7.38
CA SER A 54 9.55 2.98 -8.20
C SER A 54 8.14 3.03 -7.61
N HIS A 55 7.30 3.87 -8.21
CA HIS A 55 5.95 4.16 -7.75
C HIS A 55 5.04 2.92 -7.82
N GLY A 56 4.26 2.68 -6.75
CA GLY A 56 3.35 1.57 -6.61
C GLY A 56 3.02 1.26 -5.15
N ILE A 57 2.00 0.44 -4.92
CA ILE A 57 1.68 -0.02 -3.57
C ILE A 57 2.64 -1.13 -3.20
N HIS A 58 3.53 -0.86 -2.24
CA HIS A 58 4.46 -1.86 -1.72
C HIS A 58 3.81 -2.60 -0.55
N PHE A 59 3.76 -3.93 -0.65
CA PHE A 59 3.21 -4.78 0.40
C PHE A 59 4.07 -6.02 0.61
N PHE A 60 3.87 -6.61 1.78
CA PHE A 60 4.48 -7.87 2.19
C PHE A 60 3.39 -8.94 2.20
N LEU A 61 3.74 -10.18 1.83
CA LEU A 61 2.76 -11.26 1.75
C LEU A 61 2.33 -11.73 3.14
N THR A 62 3.24 -11.69 4.10
CA THR A 62 2.98 -12.17 5.46
C THR A 62 3.02 -11.03 6.47
N ARG A 63 2.20 -11.16 7.53
CA ARG A 63 2.19 -10.24 8.66
C ARG A 63 3.55 -10.19 9.38
N GLU A 64 4.23 -11.33 9.49
CA GLU A 64 5.56 -11.39 10.11
C GLU A 64 6.61 -10.59 9.33
N GLU A 65 6.55 -10.61 8.00
CA GLU A 65 7.40 -9.76 7.16
C GLU A 65 7.10 -8.27 7.36
N ALA A 66 5.82 -7.90 7.44
CA ALA A 66 5.42 -6.52 7.69
C ALA A 66 5.89 -6.00 9.06
N LYS A 67 5.87 -6.85 10.10
CA LYS A 67 6.32 -6.48 11.47
C LYS A 67 7.84 -6.32 11.61
N ARG A 68 8.64 -6.86 10.69
CA ARG A 68 10.11 -6.83 10.76
C ARG A 68 10.74 -5.58 10.13
N PHE A 69 9.94 -4.68 9.55
CA PHE A 69 10.36 -3.45 8.86
C PHE A 69 9.74 -2.20 9.46
#